data_AF-A0A931M946-F1
#
_entry.id   AF-A0A931M946-F1
#
_cell.length_a   1.000
_cell.length_b   1.000
_cell.length_c   1.000
_cell.angle_alpha   90.00
_cell.angle_beta   90.00
_cell.angle_gamma   90.00
#
_symmetry.space_group_name_H-M   'P 1'
#
loop_
_entity.id
_entity.type
_entity.pdbx_description
1 polymer ?
#
loop_
_entity_poly.entity_id
_entity_poly.type
_entity_poly.pdbx_seq_one_letter_code
_entity_poly.pdbx_strand_id
1 'polypeptide(L)'
;PDENTAVSLTGGCDGRTLVSCALYYKKKIQAYSFGKKNTSDTTIAGELAKGAGINFTEIDLNKEYISAHSLNNGLEFVINSNGTGGFARAHYLYAAKLLQSNFNYLITGNFGSEIFRAVHNIGAVISTNLHHLLNF
;
A
#
# COMPACT_ATOMS: atom_id res chain seq x y z
N PRO A 1 -1.18 14.83 5.40
CA PRO A 1 -1.61 15.91 4.48
C PRO A 1 -3.03 16.36 4.81
N ASP A 2 -3.37 17.63 4.59
CA ASP A 2 -4.74 18.15 4.74
C ASP A 2 -5.54 18.10 3.43
N GLU A 3 -4.85 17.83 2.32
CA GLU A 3 -5.42 17.56 1.00
C GLU A 3 -5.95 16.13 0.86
N ASN A 4 -6.82 15.91 -0.13
CA ASN A 4 -7.32 14.58 -0.45
C ASN A 4 -6.17 13.64 -0.82
N THR A 5 -6.08 12.50 -0.12
CA THR A 5 -4.93 11.60 -0.20
C THR A 5 -5.38 10.18 -0.50
N ALA A 6 -4.65 9.50 -1.39
CA ALA A 6 -4.87 8.09 -1.66
C ALA A 6 -4.13 7.23 -0.62
N VAL A 7 -4.86 6.32 0.03
CA VAL A 7 -4.30 5.43 1.06
C VAL A 7 -4.47 3.98 0.65
N SER A 8 -3.40 3.20 0.67
CA SER A 8 -3.48 1.77 0.34
C SER A 8 -4.28 1.03 1.41
N LEU A 9 -5.31 0.30 0.99
CA LEU A 9 -6.12 -0.56 1.86
C LEU A 9 -6.08 -1.99 1.32
N THR A 10 -5.63 -2.92 2.16
CA THR A 10 -5.60 -4.36 1.87
C THR A 10 -6.27 -5.11 3.03
N GLY A 11 -6.42 -6.43 2.91
CA GLY A 11 -6.82 -7.27 4.05
C GLY A 11 -5.80 -7.28 5.21
N GLY A 12 -4.57 -6.82 4.98
CA GLY A 12 -3.49 -6.78 5.96
C GLY A 12 -3.69 -5.78 7.09
N CYS A 13 -2.85 -5.88 8.13
CA CYS A 13 -2.88 -4.96 9.27
C CYS A 13 -2.42 -3.55 8.89
N ASP A 14 -1.38 -3.44 8.06
CA ASP A 14 -0.69 -2.18 7.80
C ASP A 14 -1.60 -1.15 7.12
N GLY A 15 -2.29 -1.55 6.05
CA GLY A 15 -3.24 -0.68 5.34
C GLY A 15 -4.44 -0.30 6.20
N ARG A 16 -4.98 -1.25 6.97
CA ARG A 16 -6.11 -0.99 7.89
C ARG A 16 -5.71 0.00 8.98
N THR A 17 -4.52 -0.15 9.54
CA THR A 17 -3.98 0.78 10.55
C THR A 17 -3.91 2.20 10.01
N LEU A 18 -3.35 2.39 8.81
CA LEU A 18 -3.24 3.71 8.19
C LEU A 18 -4.59 4.36 7.92
N VAL A 19 -5.56 3.59 7.39
CA VAL A 19 -6.92 4.08 7.16
C VAL A 19 -7.60 4.44 8.48
N SER A 20 -7.50 3.59 9.51
CA SER A 20 -8.04 3.88 10.84
C SER A 20 -7.44 5.14 11.45
N CYS A 21 -6.12 5.34 11.36
CA CYS A 21 -5.46 6.56 11.81
C CYS A 21 -5.99 7.78 11.05
N ALA A 22 -6.08 7.71 9.72
CA ALA A 22 -6.58 8.81 8.91
C ALA A 22 -8.03 9.18 9.27
N LEU A 23 -8.89 8.20 9.54
CA LEU A 23 -10.26 8.42 10.00
C LEU A 23 -10.31 9.05 11.40
N TYR A 24 -9.50 8.57 12.34
CA TYR A 24 -9.38 9.14 13.69
C TYR A 24 -9.00 10.63 13.64
N TYR A 25 -8.02 10.97 12.80
CA TYR A 25 -7.58 12.35 12.58
C TYR A 25 -8.45 13.14 11.58
N LYS A 26 -9.59 12.58 11.15
CA LYS A 26 -10.55 13.22 10.23
C LYS A 26 -9.90 13.73 8.93
N LYS A 27 -8.92 13.00 8.41
CA LYS A 27 -8.25 13.34 7.15
C LYS A 27 -9.17 13.02 5.96
N LYS A 28 -9.06 13.83 4.90
CA LYS A 28 -9.73 13.58 3.62
C LYS A 28 -8.95 12.51 2.87
N ILE A 29 -9.53 11.32 2.77
CA ILE A 29 -8.88 10.17 2.13
C ILE A 29 -9.79 9.48 1.13
N GLN A 30 -9.16 8.81 0.18
CA GLN A 30 -9.74 7.77 -0.64
C GLN A 30 -8.88 6.52 -0.51
N ALA A 31 -9.51 5.38 -0.25
CA ALA A 31 -8.81 4.11 -0.19
C ALA A 31 -8.59 3.56 -1.60
N TYR A 32 -7.51 2.82 -1.79
CA TYR A 32 -7.30 2.05 -3.02
C TYR A 32 -6.66 0.70 -2.72
N SER A 33 -6.91 -0.26 -3.60
CA SER A 33 -6.20 -1.53 -3.64
C SER A 33 -5.92 -1.90 -5.08
N PHE A 34 -4.92 -2.76 -5.29
CA PHE A 34 -4.65 -3.37 -6.59
C PHE A 34 -4.65 -4.88 -6.44
N GLY A 35 -5.06 -5.57 -7.50
CA GLY A 35 -5.09 -7.02 -7.53
C GLY A 35 -5.89 -7.50 -8.72
N LYS A 36 -5.97 -8.81 -8.88
CA LYS A 36 -6.93 -9.38 -9.84
C LYS A 36 -8.33 -9.18 -9.27
N LYS A 37 -9.26 -8.70 -10.11
CA LYS A 37 -10.66 -8.55 -9.72
C LYS A 37 -11.23 -9.82 -9.07
N ASN A 38 -12.07 -9.64 -8.05
CA ASN A 38 -12.73 -10.71 -7.28
C ASN A 38 -11.75 -11.65 -6.54
N THR A 39 -10.57 -11.14 -6.14
CA THR A 39 -9.70 -11.84 -5.19
C THR A 39 -9.97 -11.33 -3.79
N SER A 40 -9.66 -12.15 -2.79
CA SER A 40 -9.87 -11.80 -1.37
C SER A 40 -9.26 -10.45 -1.01
N ASP A 41 -8.08 -10.13 -1.53
CA ASP A 41 -7.35 -8.93 -1.15
C ASP A 41 -8.05 -7.64 -1.61
N THR A 42 -8.66 -7.64 -2.80
CA THR A 42 -9.41 -6.48 -3.30
C THR A 42 -10.85 -6.46 -2.79
N THR A 43 -11.50 -7.62 -2.66
CA THR A 43 -12.86 -7.74 -2.13
C THR A 43 -12.94 -7.32 -0.67
N ILE A 44 -12.04 -7.82 0.19
CA ILE A 44 -12.01 -7.46 1.62
C ILE A 44 -11.75 -5.96 1.77
N ALA A 45 -10.81 -5.39 1.00
CA ALA A 45 -10.54 -3.96 1.05
C ALA A 45 -11.76 -3.11 0.65
N GLY A 46 -12.48 -3.52 -0.39
CA GLY A 46 -13.70 -2.84 -0.83
C GLY A 46 -14.82 -2.93 0.21
N GLU A 47 -15.01 -4.07 0.84
CA GLU A 47 -15.99 -4.26 1.92
C GLU A 47 -15.65 -3.43 3.16
N LEU A 48 -14.39 -3.40 3.56
CA LEU A 48 -13.91 -2.56 4.66
C LEU A 48 -14.13 -1.09 4.37
N ALA A 49 -13.80 -0.63 3.17
CA ALA A 49 -14.01 0.75 2.75
C ALA A 49 -15.50 1.12 2.78
N LYS A 50 -16.36 0.24 2.25
CA LYS A 50 -17.82 0.41 2.29
C LYS A 50 -18.33 0.49 3.72
N GLY A 51 -17.88 -0.41 4.60
CA GLY A 51 -18.26 -0.43 6.01
C GLY A 51 -17.80 0.82 6.78
N ALA A 52 -16.66 1.39 6.40
CA ALA A 52 -16.13 2.62 6.97
C ALA A 52 -16.68 3.90 6.31
N GLY A 53 -17.52 3.80 5.28
CA GLY A 53 -18.08 4.96 4.57
C GLY A 53 -17.05 5.77 3.77
N ILE A 54 -15.98 5.14 3.29
CA ILE A 54 -14.92 5.79 2.51
C ILE A 54 -14.98 5.39 1.03
N ASN A 55 -14.62 6.32 0.15
CA ASN A 55 -14.46 6.04 -1.27
C ASN A 55 -13.35 5.01 -1.50
N PHE A 56 -13.54 4.12 -2.46
CA PHE A 56 -12.61 3.06 -2.79
C PHE A 56 -12.35 2.95 -4.29
N THR A 57 -11.09 2.81 -4.67
CA THR A 57 -10.66 2.52 -6.04
C THR A 57 -10.01 1.14 -6.09
N GLU A 58 -10.64 0.22 -6.81
CA GLU A 58 -10.04 -1.06 -7.18
C GLU A 58 -9.26 -0.90 -8.49
N ILE A 59 -7.96 -1.18 -8.46
CA ILE A 59 -7.09 -1.19 -9.62
C ILE A 59 -6.94 -2.64 -10.09
N ASP A 60 -7.64 -2.99 -11.17
CA ASP A 60 -7.64 -4.35 -11.70
C ASP A 60 -6.35 -4.65 -12.48
N LEU A 61 -5.56 -5.59 -11.99
CA LEU A 61 -4.34 -6.09 -12.64
C LEU A 61 -4.71 -7.16 -13.68
N ASN A 62 -5.43 -6.72 -14.71
CA ASN A 62 -6.03 -7.55 -15.75
C ASN A 62 -5.01 -7.94 -16.87
N LYS A 63 -5.53 -8.49 -17.98
CA LYS A 63 -4.70 -8.86 -19.14
C LYS A 63 -3.97 -7.68 -19.76
N GLU A 64 -4.58 -6.51 -19.81
CA GLU A 64 -3.97 -5.29 -20.35
C GLU A 64 -2.79 -4.84 -19.47
N TYR A 65 -2.94 -4.87 -18.15
CA TYR A 65 -1.81 -4.64 -17.24
C TYR A 65 -0.64 -5.58 -17.55
N ILE A 66 -0.91 -6.88 -17.71
CA ILE A 66 0.13 -7.89 -17.99
C ILE A 66 0.77 -7.67 -19.36
N SER A 67 -0.01 -7.38 -20.41
CA SER A 67 0.51 -7.32 -21.78
C SER A 67 1.13 -5.97 -22.15
N ALA A 68 0.66 -4.87 -21.56
CA ALA A 68 1.01 -3.52 -21.97
C ALA A 68 1.79 -2.72 -20.91
N HIS A 69 1.62 -3.02 -19.61
CA HIS A 69 2.09 -2.14 -18.55
C HIS A 69 3.11 -2.76 -17.60
N SER A 70 3.04 -4.06 -17.32
CA SER A 70 3.87 -4.69 -16.28
C SER A 70 5.35 -4.63 -16.61
N LEU A 71 5.75 -4.85 -17.87
CA LEU A 71 7.15 -4.86 -18.27
C LEU A 71 7.81 -3.48 -18.06
N ASN A 72 7.22 -2.44 -18.65
CA ASN A 72 7.77 -1.08 -18.58
C ASN A 72 7.79 -0.55 -17.14
N ASN A 73 6.69 -0.71 -16.39
CA ASN A 73 6.66 -0.28 -15.00
C ASN A 73 7.60 -1.09 -14.10
N GLY A 74 7.79 -2.38 -14.37
CA GLY A 74 8.71 -3.21 -13.62
C GLY A 74 10.17 -2.83 -13.84
N LEU A 75 10.58 -2.61 -15.10
CA LEU A 75 11.93 -2.15 -15.41
C LEU A 75 12.20 -0.77 -14.81
N GLU A 76 11.26 0.16 -14.95
CA GLU A 76 11.38 1.49 -14.37
C GLU A 76 11.46 1.44 -12.83
N PHE A 77 10.70 0.56 -12.18
CA PHE A 77 10.79 0.36 -10.74
C PHE A 77 12.16 -0.18 -10.30
N VAL A 78 12.69 -1.18 -11.02
CA VAL A 78 14.03 -1.73 -10.74
C VAL A 78 15.09 -0.64 -10.87
N ILE A 79 15.05 0.16 -11.94
CA ILE A 79 15.99 1.27 -12.16
C ILE A 79 15.87 2.31 -11.04
N ASN A 80 14.65 2.77 -10.74
CA ASN A 80 14.41 3.83 -9.75
C ASN A 80 14.66 3.38 -8.30
N SER A 81 14.70 2.08 -8.05
CA SER A 81 15.10 1.51 -6.76
C SER A 81 16.59 1.18 -6.68
N ASN A 82 17.39 1.59 -7.67
CA ASN A 82 18.81 1.22 -7.80
C ASN A 82 19.03 -0.30 -7.70
N GLY A 83 18.10 -1.09 -8.23
CA GLY A 83 18.14 -2.56 -8.21
C GLY A 83 17.80 -3.20 -6.85
N THR A 84 17.47 -2.43 -5.82
CA THR A 84 17.09 -2.97 -4.50
C THR A 84 15.66 -3.51 -4.46
N GLY A 85 14.81 -3.03 -5.38
CA GLY A 85 13.46 -3.52 -5.59
C GLY A 85 13.34 -4.35 -6.87
N GLY A 86 12.62 -5.47 -6.80
CA GLY A 86 12.46 -6.39 -7.93
C GLY A 86 11.24 -6.11 -8.81
N PHE A 87 11.23 -6.73 -10.00
CA PHE A 87 10.14 -6.68 -10.98
C PHE A 87 8.76 -7.03 -10.39
N ALA A 88 8.71 -7.89 -9.38
CA ALA A 88 7.48 -8.29 -8.69
C ALA A 88 6.66 -7.09 -8.16
N ARG A 89 7.29 -5.92 -7.99
CA ARG A 89 6.68 -4.68 -7.49
C ARG A 89 6.21 -3.73 -8.60
N ALA A 90 6.22 -4.14 -9.86
CA ALA A 90 5.79 -3.34 -11.02
C ALA A 90 4.41 -2.68 -10.83
N HIS A 91 3.49 -3.40 -10.18
CA HIS A 91 2.13 -2.95 -9.92
C HIS A 91 2.06 -1.74 -8.98
N TYR A 92 3.08 -1.50 -8.14
CA TYR A 92 3.13 -0.30 -7.28
C TYR A 92 3.28 0.96 -8.13
N LEU A 93 4.21 0.94 -9.08
CA LEU A 93 4.47 2.07 -9.95
C LEU A 93 3.30 2.28 -10.93
N TYR A 94 2.73 1.19 -11.44
CA TYR A 94 1.51 1.25 -12.25
C TYR A 94 0.35 1.93 -11.50
N ALA A 95 0.06 1.48 -10.27
CA ALA A 95 -0.98 2.08 -9.44
C ALA A 95 -0.69 3.56 -9.13
N ALA A 96 0.55 3.91 -8.80
CA ALA A 96 0.95 5.29 -8.54
C ALA A 96 0.69 6.20 -9.75
N LYS A 97 1.05 5.75 -10.96
CA LYS A 97 0.82 6.51 -12.21
C LYS A 97 -0.66 6.70 -12.53
N LEU A 98 -1.51 5.72 -12.25
CA LEU A 98 -2.96 5.88 -12.41
C LEU A 98 -3.52 6.91 -11.43
N LEU A 99 -3.09 6.83 -10.17
CA LEU A 99 -3.61 7.66 -9.09
C LEU A 99 -3.08 9.10 -9.13
N GLN A 100 -1.90 9.36 -9.72
CA GLN A 100 -1.29 10.69 -9.75
C GLN A 100 -2.19 11.76 -10.41
N SER A 101 -3.11 11.35 -11.27
CA SER A 101 -4.08 12.25 -11.93
C SER A 101 -5.04 12.92 -10.96
N ASN A 102 -5.29 12.30 -9.80
CA ASN A 102 -6.28 12.74 -8.82
C ASN A 102 -5.67 13.04 -7.44
N PHE A 103 -4.44 12.58 -7.17
CA PHE A 103 -3.83 12.64 -5.86
C PHE A 103 -2.39 13.12 -5.93
N ASN A 104 -2.07 14.10 -5.08
CA ASN A 104 -0.70 14.58 -4.86
C ASN A 104 0.07 13.69 -3.88
N TYR A 105 -0.64 12.95 -3.02
CA TYR A 105 -0.06 12.13 -1.96
C TYR A 105 -0.59 10.70 -2.02
N LEU A 106 0.33 9.74 -1.88
CA LEU A 106 0.06 8.32 -1.73
C LEU A 106 0.64 7.83 -0.41
N ILE A 107 -0.20 7.29 0.47
CA ILE A 107 0.23 6.71 1.74
C ILE A 107 0.09 5.19 1.65
N THR A 108 1.17 4.46 1.91
CA THR A 108 1.19 3.00 1.80
C THR A 108 1.68 2.32 3.07
N GLY A 109 1.13 1.14 3.35
CA GLY A 109 1.55 0.28 4.45
C GLY A 109 2.68 -0.70 4.09
N ASN A 110 3.42 -0.46 3.01
CA ASN A 110 4.30 -1.44 2.35
C ASN A 110 5.40 -2.09 3.22
N PHE A 111 5.67 -1.58 4.41
CA PHE A 111 6.75 -2.05 5.29
C PHE A 111 6.34 -2.14 6.77
N GLY A 112 5.06 -1.94 7.11
CA GLY A 112 4.62 -1.90 8.51
C GLY A 112 4.90 -3.22 9.24
N SER A 113 4.53 -4.33 8.60
CA SER A 113 4.70 -5.68 9.16
C SER A 113 6.17 -6.05 9.40
N GLU A 114 7.11 -5.52 8.60
CA GLU A 114 8.55 -5.80 8.77
C GLU A 114 9.12 -5.18 10.05
N ILE A 115 8.59 -4.03 10.48
CA ILE A 115 8.98 -3.37 11.74
C ILE A 115 8.54 -4.24 12.93
N PHE A 116 7.32 -4.78 12.88
CA PHE A 116 6.78 -5.58 13.98
C PHE A 116 7.26 -7.05 13.98
N ARG A 117 7.64 -7.59 12.82
CA ARG A 117 8.12 -8.98 12.68
C ARG A 117 9.34 -9.27 13.55
N ALA A 118 10.28 -8.34 13.63
CA ALA A 118 11.47 -8.48 14.47
C ALA A 118 11.16 -8.52 15.97
N VAL A 119 10.08 -7.88 16.40
CA VAL A 119 9.62 -7.86 17.81
C VAL A 119 8.88 -9.15 18.17
N HIS A 120 8.15 -9.71 17.21
CA HIS A 120 7.35 -10.92 17.40
C HIS A 120 8.20 -12.21 17.37
N ASN A 121 9.38 -12.18 16.73
CA ASN A 121 10.26 -13.34 16.63
C ASN A 121 11.17 -13.46 17.86
N ILE A 122 10.81 -14.36 18.78
CA ILE A 122 11.60 -14.67 19.98
C ILE A 122 13.03 -15.04 19.56
N GLY A 123 14.02 -14.37 20.16
CA GLY A 123 15.45 -14.60 19.88
C GLY A 123 16.02 -13.82 18.69
N ALA A 124 15.21 -13.02 17.98
CA ALA A 124 15.73 -12.10 16.98
C ALA A 124 16.54 -10.98 17.64
N VAL A 125 17.72 -10.67 17.08
CA VAL A 125 18.52 -9.53 17.53
C VAL A 125 17.86 -8.24 17.05
N ILE A 126 17.37 -7.43 17.98
CA ILE A 126 16.78 -6.12 17.72
C ILE A 126 17.89 -5.08 17.73
N SER A 127 18.02 -4.29 16.66
CA SER A 127 18.97 -3.18 16.64
C SER A 127 18.55 -2.09 17.61
N THR A 128 19.51 -1.36 18.16
CA THR A 128 19.24 -0.24 19.07
C THR A 128 18.29 0.80 18.45
N ASN A 129 18.39 1.02 17.13
CA ASN A 129 17.51 1.93 16.39
C ASN A 129 16.04 1.45 16.42
N LEU A 130 15.81 0.14 16.20
CA LEU A 130 14.47 -0.42 16.25
C LEU A 130 13.92 -0.40 17.69
N HIS A 131 14.76 -0.67 18.68
CA HIS A 131 14.39 -0.54 20.09
C HIS A 131 13.94 0.88 20.46
N HIS A 132 14.68 1.91 20.02
CA HIS A 132 14.30 3.31 20.23
C HIS A 132 13.00 3.71 19.52
N LEU A 133 12.73 3.15 18.34
CA LEU A 133 11.49 3.40 17.61
C LEU A 133 10.25 2.90 18.38
N LEU A 134 10.38 1.85 19.18
CA LEU A 134 9.28 1.14 19.82
C LEU A 134 9.03 1.54 21.29
N ASN A 135 10.03 2.10 21.96
CA ASN A 135 9.90 2.61 23.32
C ASN A 135 9.49 4.09 23.27
N PHE A 136 8.18 4.34 23.29
CA PHE A 136 7.57 5.66 23.48
C PHE A 136 7.67 6.12 24.94
#